data_AF-A0A4Y2E0F2-F1
#
_entry.id   AF-A0A4Y2E0F2-F1
#
_cell.length_a   1.000
_cell.length_b   1.000
_cell.length_c   1.000
_cell.angle_alpha   90.00
_cell.angle_beta   90.00
_cell.angle_gamma   90.00
#
_symmetry.space_group_name_H-M   'P 1'
#
loop_
_entity.id
_entity.type
_entity.pdbx_description
1 polymer ?
#
loop_
_entity_poly.entity_id
_entity_poly.type
_entity_poly.pdbx_seq_one_letter_code
_entity_poly.pdbx_strand_id
1 'polypeptide(L)'
;MELSCRQMRTIMYHEFCNKLSATECHQKMCESLGINIVSYDTIKVWFRKFKAGYFDIEGEPRSGRPIEVDCEQLKQIIDQDRNVSTRTIALELEVC
;
A
#
# COMPACT_ATOMS: atom_id res chain seq x y z
N MET A 1 1.26 3.34 21.92
CA MET A 1 1.16 2.05 21.21
C MET A 1 1.13 2.39 19.73
N GLU A 2 2.15 2.01 18.96
CA GLU A 2 2.15 2.25 17.51
C GLU A 2 1.45 1.08 16.81
N LEU A 3 0.38 1.37 16.07
CA LEU A 3 -0.28 0.40 15.22
C LEU A 3 0.27 0.51 13.80
N SER A 4 0.44 -0.62 13.13
CA SER A 4 0.72 -0.63 11.71
C SER A 4 -0.48 -0.10 10.91
N CYS A 5 -0.22 0.43 9.71
CA CYS A 5 -1.28 0.83 8.77
C CYS A 5 -2.28 -0.30 8.50
N ARG A 6 -1.81 -1.55 8.45
CA ARG A 6 -2.63 -2.74 8.26
C ARG A 6 -3.62 -2.92 9.41
N GLN A 7 -3.14 -2.88 10.65
CA GLN A 7 -4.00 -3.01 11.85
C GLN A 7 -5.05 -1.90 11.90
N MET A 8 -4.67 -0.66 11.60
CA MET A 8 -5.60 0.47 11.55
C MET A 8 -6.73 0.23 10.54
N ARG A 9 -6.39 -0.25 9.33
CA ARG A 9 -7.39 -0.55 8.28
C ARG A 9 -8.29 -1.73 8.66
N THR A 10 -7.75 -2.76 9.30
CA THR A 10 -8.55 -3.88 9.83
C THR A 10 -9.59 -3.39 10.83
N ILE A 11 -9.21 -2.48 11.74
CA ILE A 11 -10.14 -1.87 12.70
C ILE A 11 -11.21 -1.05 11.96
N MET A 12 -10.82 -0.21 11.01
CA MET A 12 -11.78 0.55 10.19
C MET A 12 -12.78 -0.35 9.46
N TYR A 13 -12.31 -1.47 8.90
CA TYR A 13 -13.16 -2.44 8.22
C TYR A 13 -14.15 -3.11 9.17
N HIS A 14 -13.68 -3.50 10.36
CA HIS A 14 -14.55 -4.05 11.41
C HIS A 14 -15.65 -3.05 11.81
N GLU A 15 -15.31 -1.79 12.06
CA GLU A 15 -16.29 -0.76 12.41
C GLU A 15 -17.27 -0.47 11.25
N PHE A 16 -16.78 -0.50 10.00
CA PHE A 16 -17.64 -0.39 8.81
C PHE A 16 -18.65 -1.54 8.71
N CYS A 17 -18.23 -2.79 8.98
CA CYS A 17 -19.12 -3.95 9.03
C CYS A 17 -20.20 -3.81 10.12
N ASN A 18 -19.85 -3.18 11.25
CA ASN A 18 -20.77 -2.83 12.33
C ASN A 18 -21.70 -1.64 12.01
N LYS A 19 -21.73 -1.18 10.75
CA LYS A 19 -22.60 -0.09 10.26
C LYS A 19 -22.34 1.27 10.89
N LEU A 20 -21.17 1.47 11.49
CA LEU A 20 -20.77 2.77 11.99
C LEU A 20 -20.46 3.73 10.83
N SER A 21 -20.59 5.02 11.10
CA SER A 21 -20.13 6.09 10.23
C SER A 21 -18.63 6.33 10.38
N ALA A 22 -18.03 7.03 9.41
CA ALA A 22 -16.61 7.42 9.47
C ALA A 22 -16.32 8.31 10.69
N THR A 23 -17.28 9.16 11.09
CA THR A 23 -17.15 10.04 12.26
C THR A 23 -17.12 9.23 13.56
N GLU A 24 -18.05 8.28 13.72
CA GLU A 24 -18.11 7.41 14.90
C GLU A 24 -16.87 6.52 14.97
N CYS A 25 -16.41 5.98 13.84
CA CYS A 25 -15.17 5.22 13.76
C CYS A 25 -13.97 6.05 14.21
N HIS A 26 -13.83 7.29 13.75
CA HIS A 26 -12.74 8.19 14.14
C HIS A 26 -12.75 8.47 15.65
N GLN A 27 -13.93 8.80 16.18
CA GLN A 27 -14.08 9.09 17.60
C GLN A 27 -13.72 7.86 18.46
N LYS A 28 -14.27 6.69 18.12
CA LYS A 28 -14.01 5.44 18.84
C LYS A 28 -12.54 5.02 18.76
N MET A 29 -11.89 5.19 17.61
CA MET A 29 -10.45 4.93 17.47
C MET A 29 -9.61 5.89 18.31
N CYS A 30 -9.96 7.18 18.35
CA CYS A 30 -9.27 8.16 19.20
C CYS A 30 -9.44 7.85 20.69
N GLU A 31 -10.64 7.46 21.11
CA GLU A 31 -10.97 7.12 22.50
C GLU A 31 -10.28 5.83 22.97
N SER A 32 -10.22 4.80 22.11
CA SER A 32 -9.69 3.48 22.48
C SER A 32 -8.18 3.31 22.28
N LEU A 33 -7.60 3.96 21.26
CA LEU A 33 -6.21 3.73 20.83
C LEU A 33 -5.31 4.95 21.07
N GLY A 34 -5.90 6.11 21.37
CA GLY A 34 -5.19 7.36 21.62
C GLY A 34 -5.42 8.40 20.52
N ILE A 35 -5.20 9.67 20.90
CA ILE A 35 -5.38 10.84 20.04
C ILE A 35 -4.39 10.76 18.86
N ASN A 36 -4.84 11.13 17.66
CA ASN A 36 -4.06 11.20 16.42
C ASN A 36 -3.50 9.85 15.92
N ILE A 37 -4.08 8.71 16.32
CA ILE A 37 -3.71 7.39 15.80
C ILE A 37 -3.89 7.31 14.27
N VAL A 38 -4.98 7.92 13.76
CA VAL A 38 -5.35 7.98 12.35
C VAL A 38 -6.08 9.30 12.12
N SER A 39 -5.82 9.97 10.99
CA SER A 39 -6.58 11.16 10.61
C SER A 39 -7.99 10.81 10.11
N TYR A 40 -8.95 11.68 10.39
CA TYR A 40 -10.33 11.55 9.89
C TYR A 40 -10.40 11.40 8.36
N ASP A 41 -9.56 12.11 7.61
CA ASP A 41 -9.50 11.99 6.15
C ASP A 41 -9.08 10.59 5.67
N THR A 42 -8.14 9.95 6.38
CA THR A 42 -7.73 8.58 6.10
C THR A 42 -8.93 7.63 6.26
N ILE A 43 -9.70 7.77 7.35
CA ILE A 43 -10.90 6.95 7.60
C ILE A 43 -11.93 7.17 6.49
N LYS A 44 -12.18 8.42 6.08
CA LYS A 44 -13.10 8.73 4.98
C LYS A 44 -12.70 8.06 3.67
N VAL A 45 -11.41 8.05 3.32
CA VAL A 45 -10.91 7.39 2.11
C VAL A 45 -11.18 5.89 2.18
N TRP A 46 -10.87 5.23 3.30
CA TRP A 46 -11.11 3.80 3.47
C TRP A 46 -12.59 3.44 3.49
N PHE A 47 -13.43 4.23 4.15
CA PHE A 47 -14.88 4.03 4.13
C PHE A 47 -15.48 4.16 2.72
N ARG A 48 -14.94 5.06 1.88
CA ARG A 48 -15.32 5.13 0.46
C ARG A 48 -14.91 3.87 -0.30
N LYS A 49 -13.69 3.37 -0.07
CA LYS A 49 -13.20 2.10 -0.64
C LYS A 49 -14.09 0.92 -0.26
N PHE A 50 -14.42 0.76 1.02
CA PHE A 50 -15.29 -0.32 1.49
C PHE A 50 -16.70 -0.23 0.89
N LYS A 51 -17.26 0.97 0.76
CA LYS A 51 -18.55 1.17 0.06
C LYS A 51 -18.50 0.79 -1.42
N ALA A 52 -17.34 0.93 -2.06
CA ALA A 52 -17.11 0.53 -3.44
C ALA A 52 -16.79 -0.98 -3.59
N GLY A 53 -16.81 -1.76 -2.50
CA GLY A 53 -16.51 -3.19 -2.52
C GLY A 53 -15.01 -3.53 -2.49
N TYR A 54 -14.16 -2.55 -2.21
CA TYR A 54 -12.71 -2.77 -2.10
C TYR A 54 -12.35 -3.20 -0.68
N PHE A 55 -12.12 -4.50 -0.48
CA PHE A 55 -11.87 -5.10 0.84
C PHE A 55 -10.42 -5.54 1.07
N ASP A 56 -9.53 -5.31 0.09
CA ASP A 56 -8.12 -5.57 0.29
C ASP A 56 -7.55 -4.57 1.32
N ILE A 57 -7.16 -5.11 2.46
CA ILE A 57 -6.60 -4.36 3.60
C ILE A 57 -5.14 -4.03 3.32
N GLU A 58 -4.48 -4.84 2.48
CA GLU A 58 -3.14 -4.54 2.02
C GLU A 58 -3.15 -3.28 1.15
N GLY A 59 -2.06 -2.51 1.25
CA GLY A 59 -1.90 -1.40 0.33
C GLY A 59 -1.61 -1.98 -1.04
N GLU A 60 -2.24 -1.44 -2.09
CA GLU A 60 -1.73 -1.68 -3.43
C GLU A 60 -0.24 -1.33 -3.47
N PRO A 61 0.56 -2.08 -4.24
CA PRO A 61 1.94 -1.69 -4.52
C PRO A 61 1.93 -0.22 -4.94
N ARG A 62 2.81 0.58 -4.34
CA ARG A 62 2.92 1.97 -4.74
C ARG A 62 3.32 1.99 -6.20
N SER A 63 2.53 2.66 -7.04
CA SER A 63 2.94 3.01 -8.40
C SER A 63 4.26 3.79 -8.31
N GLY A 64 5.33 3.25 -8.89
CA GLY A 64 6.68 3.79 -8.74
C GLY A 64 7.75 2.86 -9.30
N ARG A 65 9.02 3.10 -8.94
CA ARG A 65 10.16 2.30 -9.40
C ARG A 65 9.92 0.81 -9.08
N PRO A 66 10.18 -0.11 -10.03
CA PRO A 66 10.10 -1.54 -9.77
C PRO A 66 10.98 -1.89 -8.57
N ILE A 67 10.39 -2.58 -7.60
CA ILE A 67 11.04 -2.96 -6.33
C ILE A 67 12.06 -4.08 -6.57
N GLU A 68 11.83 -4.88 -7.60
CA GLU A 68 12.61 -6.07 -7.90
C GLU A 68 12.88 -6.13 -9.41
N VAL A 69 14.14 -6.39 -9.75
CA VAL A 69 14.59 -6.68 -11.12
C VAL A 69 14.98 -8.15 -11.11
N ASP A 70 14.56 -8.91 -12.12
CA ASP A 70 14.96 -10.31 -12.27
C ASP A 70 16.48 -10.37 -12.45
N CYS A 71 17.16 -10.85 -11.41
CA CYS A 71 18.61 -10.93 -11.37
C CYS A 71 19.15 -11.96 -12.35
N GLU A 72 18.36 -12.97 -12.72
CA GLU A 72 18.78 -14.00 -13.67
C GLU A 72 18.72 -13.46 -15.10
N GLN A 73 17.67 -12.70 -15.44
CA GLN A 73 17.61 -11.96 -16.71
C GLN A 73 18.73 -10.94 -16.82
N LEU A 74 19.02 -10.20 -15.73
CA LEU A 74 20.13 -9.24 -15.71
C LEU A 74 21.47 -9.92 -15.98
N LYS A 75 21.75 -11.08 -15.37
CA LYS A 75 22.97 -11.85 -15.64
C LYS A 75 23.05 -12.30 -17.09
N GLN A 76 21.95 -12.81 -17.65
CA GLN A 76 21.93 -13.25 -19.05
C GLN A 76 22.29 -12.12 -20.02
N ILE A 77 21.79 -10.90 -19.80
CA ILE A 77 22.11 -9.74 -20.63
C ILE A 77 23.61 -9.40 -20.53
N ILE A 78 24.17 -9.42 -19.32
CA ILE A 78 25.59 -9.13 -19.09
C ILE A 78 26.50 -10.23 -19.65
N ASP A 79 26.08 -11.49 -19.58
CA ASP A 79 26.83 -12.63 -20.10
C ASP A 79 26.80 -12.67 -21.63
N GLN A 80 25.73 -12.20 -22.26
CA GLN A 80 25.62 -12.06 -23.72
C GLN A 80 26.48 -10.91 -24.26
N ASP A 81 26.45 -9.73 -23.61
CA ASP A 81 27.30 -8.59 -23.95
C ASP A 81 27.75 -7.85 -22.69
N ARG A 82 29.04 -8.00 -22.36
CA ARG A 82 29.65 -7.35 -21.19
C ARG A 82 29.77 -5.83 -21.34
N ASN A 83 29.68 -5.30 -22.56
CA ASN A 83 29.80 -3.87 -22.86
C ASN A 83 28.43 -3.17 -23.03
N VAL A 84 27.33 -3.88 -22.74
CA VAL A 84 25.98 -3.33 -22.80
C VAL A 84 25.84 -2.11 -21.88
N SER A 85 25.19 -1.06 -22.38
CA SER A 85 24.98 0.15 -21.58
C SER A 85 23.87 -0.06 -20.55
N THR A 86 23.96 0.61 -19.40
CA THR A 86 22.90 0.60 -18.38
C THR A 86 21.55 1.05 -18.93
N ARG A 87 21.56 1.96 -19.92
CA ARG A 87 20.33 2.42 -20.59
C ARG A 87 19.69 1.33 -21.44
N THR A 88 20.51 0.51 -22.11
CA THR A 88 20.03 -0.64 -22.89
C THR A 88 19.48 -1.72 -21.97
N ILE A 89 20.18 -2.04 -20.87
CA ILE A 89 19.70 -2.97 -19.85
C ILE A 89 18.34 -2.51 -19.29
N ALA A 90 18.21 -1.22 -18.98
CA ALA A 90 16.98 -0.66 -18.44
C ALA A 90 15.80 -0.79 -19.42
N LEU A 91 16.04 -0.55 -20.72
CA LEU A 91 15.04 -0.77 -21.76
C LEU A 91 14.63 -2.24 -21.88
N GLU A 92 15.61 -3.16 -21.85
CA GLU A 92 15.37 -4.61 -21.99
C GLU A 92 14.60 -5.19 -20.80
N LEU A 93 14.84 -4.66 -19.60
CA LEU A 93 14.18 -5.08 -18.36
C LEU A 93 12.92 -4.26 -18.03
N GLU A 94 12.49 -3.38 -18.94
CA GLU A 94 11.35 -2.47 -18.77
C GLU A 94 11.39 -1.67 -17.45
N VAL A 95 12.61 -1.27 -17.03
CA VAL A 95 12.84 -0.50 -15.80
C VAL A 95 13.32 0.91 -16.10
N CYS A 96 13.00 1.85 -15.22
CA CYS A 96 13.33 3.28 -15.35
C CYS A 96 14.75 3.62 -14.87
#